data_AF-A0AAP8GWM3-F1
#
_entry.id   AF-A0AAP8GWM3-F1
#
_cell.length_a   1.000
_cell.length_b   1.000
_cell.length_c   1.000
_cell.angle_alpha   90.00
_cell.angle_beta   90.00
_cell.angle_gamma   90.00
#
_symmetry.space_group_name_H-M   'P 1'
#
loop_
_entity.id
_entity.type
_entity.pdbx_description
1 polymer ?
#
loop_
_entity_poly.entity_id
_entity_poly.type
_entity_poly.pdbx_seq_one_letter_code
_entity_poly.pdbx_strand_id
1 'polypeptide(L)' 'MELTKLEIAIILGAFVQGLGEEALNNSNDSLKQLEKELDKVVSNLTLNQMKEAGESVVNKFILGLLEDKEQ' A
#
# COMPACT_ATOMS: atom_id res chain seq x y z
N MET A 1 11.02 -3.05 -10.44
CA MET A 1 9.96 -2.03 -10.36
C MET A 1 10.35 -0.97 -9.32
N GLU A 2 10.35 0.31 -9.68
CA GLU A 2 10.58 1.41 -8.74
C GLU A 2 9.24 2.01 -8.27
N LEU A 3 9.07 2.15 -6.95
CA LEU A 3 7.85 2.63 -6.31
C LEU A 3 8.10 3.94 -5.57
N THR A 4 7.16 4.88 -5.69
CA THR A 4 7.16 6.10 -4.90
C THR A 4 6.77 5.81 -3.45
N LYS A 5 7.10 6.74 -2.54
CA LYS A 5 6.68 6.63 -1.13
C LYS A 5 5.17 6.51 -0.97
N LEU A 6 4.40 7.18 -1.82
CA LEU A 6 2.94 7.11 -1.80
C LEU A 6 2.42 5.75 -2.28
N GLU A 7 2.98 5.22 -3.36
CA GLU A 7 2.62 3.88 -3.84
C GLU A 7 2.93 2.80 -2.79
N ILE A 8 4.08 2.92 -2.10
CA ILE A 8 4.44 2.05 -0.97
C ILE A 8 3.42 2.17 0.16
N ALA A 9 3.02 3.39 0.52
CA ALA A 9 2.01 3.61 1.56
C ALA A 9 0.65 3.00 1.18
N ILE A 10 0.23 3.12 -0.09
CA ILE A 10 -1.01 2.52 -0.58
C ILE A 10 -0.96 0.99 -0.49
N ILE A 11 0.14 0.36 -0.90
CA ILE A 11 0.30 -1.11 -0.81
C ILE A 11 0.24 -1.56 0.65
N LEU A 12 0.99 -0.90 1.53
CA LEU A 12 1.04 -1.25 2.94
C LEU A 12 -0.32 -1.02 3.62
N GLY A 13 -1.05 0.04 3.24
CA GLY A 13 -2.41 0.28 3.69
C GLY A 13 -3.38 -0.82 3.25
N ALA A 14 -3.33 -1.22 1.98
CA ALA A 14 -4.14 -2.33 1.47
C ALA A 14 -3.77 -3.66 2.13
N PHE A 15 -2.48 -3.90 2.39
CA PHE A 15 -2.00 -5.09 3.11
C PHE A 15 -2.55 -5.14 4.54
N VAL A 16 -2.41 -4.04 5.31
CA VAL A 16 -2.92 -3.91 6.68
C VAL A 16 -4.44 -4.11 6.70
N GLN A 17 -5.19 -3.49 5.79
CA GLN A 17 -6.64 -3.66 5.68
C GLN A 17 -7.02 -5.11 5.33
N GLY A 18 -6.26 -5.76 4.45
CA GLY A 18 -6.50 -7.14 4.02
C GLY A 18 -6.27 -8.19 5.09
N LEU A 19 -5.45 -7.90 6.12
CA LEU A 19 -5.26 -8.78 7.28
C LEU A 19 -6.52 -8.85 8.17
N GLY A 20 -7.34 -7.80 8.16
CA GLY A 20 -8.52 -7.66 9.03
C GLY A 20 -8.18 -7.28 10.47
N GLU A 21 -9.19 -6.76 11.18
CA GLU A 21 -9.04 -6.22 12.55
C GLU A 21 -8.52 -7.25 13.55
N GLU A 22 -8.94 -8.52 13.44
CA GLU A 22 -8.54 -9.57 14.38
C GLU A 22 -7.03 -9.88 14.30
N ALA A 23 -6.50 -9.98 13.09
CA ALA A 23 -5.07 -10.18 12.88
C ALA A 23 -4.26 -8.95 13.30
N LEU A 24 -4.81 -7.74 13.09
CA LEU A 24 -4.15 -6.49 13.49
C LEU A 24 -4.12 -6.30 15.01
N ASN A 25 -5.20 -6.64 15.72
CA ASN A 25 -5.27 -6.52 17.17
C ASN A 25 -4.27 -7.46 17.87
N ASN A 26 -4.09 -8.65 17.30
CA ASN A 26 -3.14 -9.66 17.76
C ASN A 26 -1.73 -9.50 17.13
N SER A 27 -1.52 -8.46 16.32
CA SER A 27 -0.23 -8.21 15.69
C SER A 27 0.80 -7.58 16.63
N ASN A 28 2.05 -7.60 16.19
CA ASN A 28 3.15 -6.95 16.89
C ASN A 28 3.04 -5.41 16.85
N ASP A 29 3.77 -4.74 17.74
CA ASP A 29 3.74 -3.27 17.86
C ASP A 29 4.14 -2.56 16.56
N SER A 30 4.93 -3.21 15.70
CA SER A 30 5.36 -2.66 14.41
C SER A 30 4.21 -2.50 13.42
N LEU A 31 3.25 -3.43 13.35
CA LEU A 31 2.08 -3.30 12.47
C LEU A 31 1.11 -2.21 12.96
N LYS A 32 0.93 -2.10 14.28
CA LYS A 32 0.16 -1.00 14.89
C LYS A 32 0.82 0.36 14.67
N GLN A 33 2.14 0.42 14.69
CA GLN A 33 2.90 1.64 14.36
C GLN A 33 2.78 1.98 12.88
N LEU A 34 2.86 0.96 12.00
CA LEU A 34 2.70 1.13 10.56
C LEU A 34 1.33 1.74 10.24
N GLU A 35 0.25 1.22 10.81
CA GLU A 35 -1.10 1.77 10.63
C GLU A 35 -1.16 3.27 10.96
N LYS A 36 -0.60 3.68 12.10
CA LYS A 36 -0.55 5.10 12.51
C LYS A 36 0.25 5.97 11.55
N GLU A 37 1.37 5.46 11.01
CA GLU A 37 2.18 6.21 10.05
C GLU A 37 1.49 6.32 8.69
N LEU A 38 0.79 5.26 8.26
CA LEU A 38 -0.02 5.29 7.05
C LEU A 38 -1.14 6.33 7.16
N ASP A 39 -1.82 6.39 8.30
CA ASP A 39 -2.88 7.37 8.55
C ASP A 39 -2.39 8.81 8.40
N LYS A 40 -1.17 9.11 8.86
CA LYS A 40 -0.53 10.43 8.67
C LYS A 40 -0.21 10.74 7.21
N VAL A 41 0.23 9.74 6.45
CA VAL A 41 0.52 9.91 5.02
C VAL A 41 -0.78 10.21 4.27
N VAL A 42 -1.82 9.43 4.53
CA VAL A 42 -3.13 9.52 3.87
C VAL A 42 -3.83 10.83 4.25
N SER A 43 -3.75 11.29 5.50
CA SER A 43 -4.40 12.52 5.96
C SER A 43 -3.93 13.80 5.24
N ASN A 44 -2.73 13.78 4.64
CA ASN A 44 -2.14 14.94 3.96
C ASN A 44 -2.37 14.95 2.45
N LEU A 45 -3.13 13.98 1.92
CA LEU A 45 -3.31 13.81 0.48
C LEU A 45 -4.72 14.12 0.04
N THR A 46 -4.84 14.64 -1.18
CA THR A 46 -6.13 14.77 -1.85
C THR A 46 -6.60 13.40 -2.38
N LEU A 47 -7.93 13.25 -2.55
CA LEU A 47 -8.52 12.06 -3.17
C LEU A 47 -7.93 11.76 -4.55
N ASN A 48 -7.64 12.80 -5.34
CA ASN A 48 -7.05 12.65 -6.67
C ASN A 48 -5.64 12.05 -6.59
N GLN A 49 -4.79 12.53 -5.68
CA GLN A 49 -3.43 12.00 -5.50
C GLN A 49 -3.44 10.53 -5.05
N MET A 50 -4.36 10.17 -4.15
CA MET A 50 -4.53 8.77 -3.74
C MET A 50 -4.97 7.89 -4.91
N LYS A 51 -5.95 8.36 -5.69
CA LYS A 51 -6.45 7.64 -6.86
C LYS A 51 -5.35 7.42 -7.90
N GLU A 52 -4.63 8.48 -8.28
CA GLU A 52 -3.56 8.40 -9.27
C GLU A 52 -2.44 7.45 -8.84
N ALA A 53 -2.00 7.55 -7.59
CA ALA A 53 -0.97 6.65 -7.08
C ALA A 53 -1.47 5.21 -6.93
N GLY A 54 -2.75 5.01 -6.60
CA GLY A 54 -3.39 3.70 -6.55
C GLY A 54 -3.46 3.03 -7.92
N GLU A 55 -3.91 3.76 -8.94
CA GLU A 55 -3.94 3.28 -10.32
C GLU A 55 -2.53 2.99 -10.84
N SER A 56 -1.58 3.90 -10.56
CA SER A 56 -0.17 3.74 -10.93
C SER A 56 0.44 2.46 -10.33
N VAL A 57 0.28 2.24 -9.02
CA VAL A 57 0.89 1.08 -8.36
C VAL A 57 0.27 -0.23 -8.84
N VAL A 58 -1.05 -0.29 -9.01
CA VAL A 58 -1.73 -1.48 -9.54
C VAL A 58 -1.24 -1.78 -10.96
N ASN A 59 -1.14 -0.76 -11.83
CA ASN A 59 -0.63 -0.93 -13.18
C ASN A 59 0.80 -1.47 -13.19
N LYS A 60 1.69 -0.94 -12.34
CA LYS A 60 3.07 -1.44 -12.24
C LYS A 60 3.15 -2.90 -11.78
N PHE A 61 2.29 -3.31 -10.84
CA PHE A 61 2.20 -4.72 -10.41
C PHE A 61 1.68 -5.62 -11.53
N ILE A 62 0.64 -5.19 -12.27
CA ILE A 62 0.12 -5.93 -13.43
C ILE A 62 1.21 -6.11 -14.48
N LEU A 63 1.90 -5.02 -14.85
CA LEU A 63 3.00 -5.07 -15.81
C LEU A 63 4.12 -6.00 -15.32
N GLY A 64 4.54 -5.88 -14.06
CA GLY A 64 5.54 -6.77 -13.48
C GLY A 64 5.14 -8.26 -13.59
N LEU A 65 3.89 -8.60 -13.26
CA LEU A 65 3.39 -9.98 -13.35
C LEU A 65 3.27 -10.50 -14.79
N LEU A 66 2.99 -9.63 -15.75
CA LEU A 66 2.82 -10.01 -17.15
C LEU A 66 4.14 -10.04 -17.92
N GLU A 67 5.09 -9.18 -17.55
CA GLU A 67 6.44 -9.11 -18.12
C GLU A 67 7.36 -10.21 -17.57
N ASP A 68 7.07 -10.77 -16.39
CA ASP A 68 7.74 -11.96 -15.80
C ASP A 68 7.47 -13.28 -16.57
N LYS A 69 7.16 -13.22 -17.87
CA LYS A 69 6.99 -14.39 -18.76
C LYS A 69 8.26 -14.86 -19.49
N GLU A 70 9.43 -14.31 -19.15
CA GLU A 70 10.73 -14.78 -19.67
C GLU A 70 11.67 -15.26 -18.55
N GLN A 71 11.18 -16.17 -17.68
CA GLN A 71 12.07 -17.03 -16.88
C GLN A 71 12.07 -18.46 -17.41
#